data_AF-A0A6N9BIB3-F1
#
_entry.id   AF-A0A6N9BIB3-F1
#
_cell.length_a   1.000
_cell.length_b   1.000
_cell.length_c   1.000
_cell.angle_alpha   90.00
_cell.angle_beta   90.00
_cell.angle_gamma   90.00
#
_symmetry.space_group_name_H-M   'P 1'
#
loop_
_entity.id
_entity.type
_entity.pdbx_description
1 polymer ?
#
loop_
_entity_poly.entity_id
_entity_poly.type
_entity_poly.pdbx_seq_one_letter_code
_entity_poly.pdbx_strand_id
1 'polypeptide(L)' 'MPMAETGKPAPAFRVVNQDGAAVGLEDFAGRNVLIWWYPKADTRG' A
#
# COMPACT_ATOMS: atom_id res chain seq x y z
N MET A 1 -9.86 3.60 -13.65
CA MET A 1 -8.88 3.79 -12.56
C MET A 1 -7.51 3.47 -13.14
N PRO A 2 -6.48 4.30 -12.98
CA PRO A 2 -5.17 4.01 -13.53
C PRO A 2 -4.61 2.74 -12.88
N MET A 3 -4.15 1.82 -13.72
CA MET A 3 -3.45 0.61 -13.29
C MET A 3 -1.98 0.99 -13.06
N ALA A 4 -1.32 0.35 -12.09
CA ALA A 4 0.10 0.59 -11.88
C ALA A 4 0.90 0.16 -13.11
N GLU A 5 1.79 1.03 -13.60
CA GLU A 5 2.62 0.78 -14.77
C GLU A 5 4.10 0.76 -14.39
N THR A 6 4.84 -0.19 -14.94
CA THR A 6 6.28 -0.30 -14.72
C THR A 6 7.01 0.96 -15.17
N GLY A 7 7.94 1.44 -14.34
CA GLY A 7 8.76 2.63 -14.63
C GLY A 7 8.05 3.97 -14.39
N LYS A 8 6.76 3.97 -14.01
CA LYS A 8 6.06 5.15 -13.52
C LYS A 8 6.21 5.28 -12.00
N PRO A 9 6.24 6.50 -11.45
CA PRO A 9 6.12 6.69 -10.02
C PRO A 9 4.85 6.02 -9.48
N ALA A 10 4.95 5.38 -8.32
CA ALA A 10 3.79 4.80 -7.66
C ALA A 10 2.75 5.90 -7.37
N PRO A 11 1.45 5.64 -7.58
CA PRO A 11 0.40 6.59 -7.21
C PRO A 11 0.45 6.90 -5.71
N ALA A 12 0.20 8.16 -5.35
CA ALA A 12 0.00 8.52 -3.96
C ALA A 12 -1.20 7.75 -3.39
N PHE A 13 -1.06 7.24 -2.18
CA PHE A 13 -2.14 6.61 -1.44
C PHE A 13 -2.16 7.16 -0.02
N ARG A 14 -3.36 7.14 0.58
CA ARG A 14 -3.53 7.36 2.02
C ARG A 14 -4.64 6.44 2.51
N VAL A 15 -4.31 5.56 3.45
CA VAL A 15 -5.21 4.53 3.98
C VAL A 15 -5.10 4.50 5.51
N VAL A 16 -6.12 3.96 6.17
CA VAL A 16 -6.08 3.72 7.61
C VAL A 16 -5.54 2.30 7.84
N ASN A 17 -4.52 2.16 8.68
CA ASN A 17 -3.95 0.87 9.03
C ASN A 17 -4.76 0.15 10.12
N GLN A 18 -4.30 -1.04 10.52
CA GLN A 18 -4.97 -1.86 11.55
C GLN A 18 -5.06 -1.20 12.94
N ASP A 19 -4.22 -0.20 13.21
CA ASP A 19 -4.19 0.53 14.49
C ASP A 19 -5.01 1.83 14.43
N GLY A 20 -5.71 2.09 13.33
CA GLY A 20 -6.48 3.33 13.13
C GLY A 20 -5.64 4.54 12.71
N ALA A 21 -4.35 4.37 12.43
CA ALA A 21 -3.47 5.44 11.98
C ALA A 21 -3.55 5.63 10.46
N ALA A 22 -3.60 6.89 10.02
CA ALA A 22 -3.50 7.21 8.60
C ALA A 22 -2.05 7.08 8.12
N VAL A 23 -1.83 6.23 7.13
CA VAL A 23 -0.52 5.96 6.51
C VAL A 23 -0.60 6.21 5.00
N GLY A 24 0.46 6.80 4.44
CA GLY A 24 0.59 7.10 3.01
C GLY A 24 1.95 6.72 2.45
N LEU A 25 2.10 6.85 1.12
CA LEU A 25 3.35 6.53 0.43
C LEU A 25 4.51 7.43 0.91
N GLU A 26 4.20 8.68 1.21
CA GLU A 26 5.14 9.70 1.71
C GLU A 26 5.80 9.32 3.02
N ASP A 27 5.11 8.54 3.87
CA ASP A 27 5.62 8.12 5.18
C ASP A 27 6.82 7.14 5.05
N PHE A 28 7.04 6.58 3.85
CA PHE A 28 8.12 5.63 3.56
C PHE A 28 9.23 6.23 2.68
N ALA A 29 9.34 7.56 2.58
CA ALA A 29 10.36 8.23 1.77
C ALA A 29 11.78 7.73 2.07
N GLY A 30 12.56 7.51 1.00
CA GLY A 30 13.95 7.01 1.10
C GLY A 30 14.08 5.51 1.37
N ARG A 31 12.97 4.74 1.35
CA ARG A 31 12.97 3.28 1.53
C ARG A 31 12.44 2.57 0.29
N ASN A 32 12.94 1.36 0.05
CA ASN A 32 12.30 0.45 -0.90
C ASN A 32 11.06 -0.16 -0.24
N VAL A 33 9.92 -0.10 -0.92
CA VAL A 33 8.62 -0.54 -0.39
C VAL A 33 8.01 -1.57 -1.34
N LEU A 34 7.54 -2.69 -0.79
CA LEU A 34 6.75 -3.69 -1.50
C LEU A 34 5.30 -3.62 -1.00
N ILE A 35 4.37 -3.37 -1.91
CA ILE A 35 2.93 -3.41 -1.62
C ILE A 35 2.39 -4.75 -2.10
N TRP A 36 1.73 -5.47 -1.21
CA TRP A 36 1.10 -6.76 -1.50
C TRP A 36 -0.25 -6.83 -0.78
N TRP A 37 -1.19 -7.61 -1.31
CA TRP A 37 -2.53 -7.74 -0.77
C TRP A 37 -3.05 -9.16 -0.92
N TYR A 38 -4.01 -9.53 -0.08
CA TYR A 38 -4.74 -10.79 -0.13
C TYR A 38 -6.25 -10.53 0.03
N PRO A 39 -7.15 -11.41 -0.45
CA PRO A 39 -8.59 -11.12 -0.47
C PRO A 39 -9.24 -11.04 0.92
N LYS A 40 -8.78 -11.87 1.87
CA LYS A 40 -9.34 -11.92 3.21
C LYS A 40 -8.30 -12.35 4.24
N ALA A 41 -8.25 -11.64 5.38
CA ALA A 41 -7.39 -11.96 6.52
C ALA A 41 -8.02 -13.06 7.37
N ASP A 42 -7.21 -13.72 8.20
CA ASP A 42 -7.68 -14.63 9.25
C ASP A 42 -8.62 -15.76 8.77
N THR A 43 -8.43 -16.21 7.54
CA THR A 43 -9.10 -17.41 7.03
C THR A 43 -8.30 -18.64 7.40
N ARG A 44 -8.96 -19.65 7.99
CA ARG A 44 -8.39 -20.99 8.11
C ARG A 44 -8.18 -21.54 6.69
N GLY A 45 -6.94 -21.90 6.36
CA GLY A 45 -6.62 -22.65 5.14
C GLY A 45 -7.20 -24.06 5.20
#